data_AF-A0A9W8H1T7-F1
#
_entry.id   AF-A0A9W8H1T7-F1
#
_cell.length_a   1.000
_cell.length_b   1.000
_cell.length_c   1.000
_cell.angle_alpha   90.00
_cell.angle_beta   90.00
_cell.angle_gamma   90.00
#
_symmetry.space_group_name_H-M   'P 1'
#
loop_
_entity.id
_entity.type
_entity.pdbx_description
1 polymer ?
#
loop_
_entity_poly.entity_id
_entity_poly.type
_entity_poly.pdbx_seq_one_letter_code
_entity_poly.pdbx_strand_id
1 'polypeptide(L)'
;MDPLSNAYTVSPAFIMQVMLMDEAGKTSLRQIKGHQAAAMAGALVSPLHTLRDMTGSQGAYFVFSDLSVRIEGSFRLRFELYEMEG
;
A
#
# COMPACT_ATOMS: atom_id res chain seq x y z
N MET A 1 25.13 6.54 14.72
CA MET A 1 23.93 5.86 14.22
C MET A 1 22.96 5.78 15.38
N ASP A 2 21.76 6.29 15.20
CA ASP A 2 20.72 6.25 16.23
C ASP A 2 20.19 4.80 16.35
N PRO A 3 20.31 4.12 17.49
CA PRO A 3 19.82 2.74 17.66
C PRO A 3 18.32 2.58 17.41
N LEU A 4 17.54 3.67 17.45
CA LEU A 4 16.10 3.65 17.11
C LEU A 4 15.84 3.56 15.61
N SER A 5 16.77 3.94 14.74
CA SER A 5 16.57 3.90 13.29
C SER A 5 16.36 2.49 12.75
N ASN A 6 16.85 1.49 13.48
CA ASN A 6 16.77 0.07 13.11
C ASN A 6 15.48 -0.61 13.62
N ALA A 7 14.77 -0.02 14.59
CA ALA A 7 13.56 -0.61 15.17
C ALA A 7 12.36 -0.52 14.22
N TYR A 8 12.22 0.61 13.50
CA TYR A 8 11.15 0.83 12.54
C TYR A 8 11.27 -0.02 11.27
N THR A 9 12.47 -0.51 10.95
CA THR A 9 12.74 -1.33 9.77
C THR A 9 12.41 -2.81 9.97
N VAL A 10 12.11 -3.22 11.21
CA VAL A 10 11.84 -4.61 11.60
C VAL A 10 10.58 -4.77 12.44
N SER A 11 9.89 -3.67 12.77
CA SER A 11 8.66 -3.72 13.57
C SER A 11 7.54 -4.39 12.75
N PRO A 12 6.98 -5.52 13.22
CA PRO A 12 5.87 -6.19 12.54
C PRO A 12 4.55 -5.39 12.62
N ALA A 13 4.54 -4.28 13.35
CA ALA A 13 3.34 -3.46 13.59
C ALA A 13 2.94 -2.60 12.38
N PHE A 14 3.80 -2.45 11.36
CA PHE A 14 3.48 -1.60 10.22
C PHE A 14 2.80 -2.37 9.08
N ILE A 15 1.67 -1.85 8.64
CA ILE A 15 0.96 -2.28 7.44
C ILE A 15 0.68 -1.07 6.54
N MET A 16 0.65 -1.28 5.23
CA MET A 16 0.25 -0.26 4.28
C MET A 16 -0.97 -0.73 3.50
N GLN A 17 -2.01 0.10 3.48
CA GLN A 17 -3.21 -0.11 2.66
C GLN A 17 -3.13 0.70 1.38
N VAL A 18 -3.66 0.17 0.27
CA VAL A 18 -3.86 0.91 -0.98
C VAL A 18 -5.32 1.24 -1.19
N MET A 19 -5.58 2.47 -1.63
CA MET A 19 -6.89 2.91 -2.09
C MET A 19 -6.82 3.47 -3.51
N LEU A 20 -7.87 3.19 -4.28
CA LEU A 20 -8.07 3.80 -5.59
C LEU A 20 -8.68 5.19 -5.41
N MET A 21 -8.06 6.18 -6.04
CA MET A 21 -8.51 7.55 -6.10
C MET A 21 -8.83 7.93 -7.54
N ASP A 22 -9.70 8.93 -7.71
CA ASP A 22 -9.88 9.59 -8.99
C ASP A 22 -8.57 10.19 -9.52
N GLU A 23 -8.56 10.58 -10.80
CA GLU A 23 -7.39 11.16 -11.47
C GLU A 23 -6.83 12.39 -10.72
N ALA A 24 -7.69 13.16 -10.07
CA ALA A 24 -7.33 14.33 -9.28
C ALA A 24 -6.77 13.98 -7.88
N GLY A 25 -6.90 12.74 -7.42
CA GLY A 25 -6.48 12.29 -6.09
C GLY A 25 -7.36 12.80 -4.95
N LYS A 26 -8.55 13.30 -5.25
CA LYS A 26 -9.47 13.96 -4.30
C LYS A 26 -10.51 13.01 -3.74
N THR A 27 -11.00 12.07 -4.55
CA THR A 27 -12.13 11.21 -4.16
C THR A 27 -11.75 9.73 -4.26
N SER A 28 -12.11 8.96 -3.23
CA SER A 28 -11.90 7.51 -3.21
C SER A 28 -12.94 6.79 -4.07
N LEU A 29 -12.48 5.86 -4.91
CA LEU A 29 -13.30 5.06 -5.81
C LEU A 29 -13.36 3.61 -5.29
N ARG A 30 -14.34 3.30 -4.45
CA ARG A 30 -14.45 1.97 -3.81
C ARG A 30 -15.19 0.94 -4.66
N GLN A 31 -16.20 1.38 -5.42
CA GLN A 31 -17.10 0.51 -6.17
C GLN A 31 -17.19 0.93 -7.64
N ILE A 32 -17.50 -0.04 -8.48
CA ILE A 32 -17.79 0.18 -9.90
C ILE A 32 -19.15 0.90 -10.01
N LYS A 33 -19.21 2.02 -10.74
CA LYS A 33 -20.47 2.77 -10.90
C LYS A 33 -21.58 1.85 -11.44
N GLY A 34 -22.74 1.87 -10.79
CA GLY A 34 -23.90 1.06 -11.16
C GLY A 34 -23.81 -0.41 -10.75
N HIS A 35 -22.75 -0.85 -10.07
CA HIS A 35 -22.59 -2.23 -9.60
C HIS A 35 -22.12 -2.24 -8.13
N GLN A 36 -22.47 -3.28 -7.38
CA GLN A 36 -21.98 -3.44 -6.00
C GLN A 36 -20.55 -4.04 -5.92
N ALA A 37 -19.92 -4.28 -7.07
CA ALA A 37 -18.58 -4.85 -7.14
C ALA A 37 -17.51 -3.82 -6.76
N ALA A 38 -16.47 -4.27 -6.05
CA ALA A 38 -15.31 -3.45 -5.71
C ALA A 38 -14.54 -3.03 -6.97
N ALA A 39 -14.04 -1.79 -6.98
CA ALA A 39 -13.26 -1.21 -8.07
C ALA A 39 -11.80 -1.73 -8.11
N MET A 40 -11.31 -2.26 -6.99
CA MET A 40 -10.02 -2.93 -6.89
C MET A 40 -10.20 -4.40 -6.51
N ALA A 41 -9.20 -5.23 -6.85
CA ALA A 41 -9.09 -6.61 -6.43
C ALA A 41 -7.62 -7.00 -6.16
N GLY A 42 -7.42 -8.12 -5.48
CA GLY A 42 -6.11 -8.62 -5.04
C GLY A 42 -5.81 -8.28 -3.58
N ALA A 43 -4.53 -8.29 -3.23
CA ALA A 43 -4.01 -7.93 -1.92
C ALA A 43 -3.86 -6.40 -1.78
N LEU A 44 -4.86 -5.75 -1.16
CA LEU A 44 -4.89 -4.29 -0.96
C LEU A 44 -4.19 -3.82 0.32
N VAL A 45 -3.60 -4.75 1.08
CA VAL A 45 -2.81 -4.47 2.28
C VAL A 45 -1.49 -5.24 2.17
N SER A 46 -0.39 -4.55 2.41
CA SER A 46 0.95 -5.14 2.46
C SER A 46 1.54 -4.95 3.86
N PRO A 47 2.13 -5.99 4.47
CA PRO A 47 2.92 -5.83 5.69
C PRO A 47 4.29 -5.21 5.36
N LEU A 48 5.00 -4.77 6.39
CA LEU A 48 6.40 -4.37 6.25
C LEU A 48 7.28 -5.57 5.87
N HIS A 49 8.05 -5.42 4.79
CA HIS A 49 9.06 -6.39 4.36
C HIS A 49 10.46 -5.77 4.43
N THR A 50 11.39 -6.42 5.13
CA THR A 50 12.81 -6.06 5.04
C THR A 50 13.41 -6.68 3.78
N LEU A 51 13.66 -5.86 2.75
CA LEU A 51 14.21 -6.31 1.47
C LEU A 51 15.53 -5.59 1.15
N ARG A 52 16.22 -6.09 0.14
CA ARG A 52 17.47 -5.51 -0.39
C ARG A 52 17.19 -4.76 -1.68
N ASP A 53 17.70 -3.53 -1.80
CA ASP A 53 17.60 -2.76 -3.03
C ASP A 53 18.61 -3.21 -4.10
N MET A 54 18.59 -2.52 -5.25
CA MET A 54 19.49 -2.79 -6.39
C MET A 54 20.98 -2.52 -6.08
N THR A 55 21.28 -1.80 -5.00
CA THR A 55 22.64 -1.50 -4.54
C THR A 55 23.15 -2.49 -3.48
N GLY A 56 22.28 -3.38 -2.98
CA GLY A 56 22.62 -4.29 -1.90
C GLY A 56 22.33 -3.72 -0.50
N SER A 57 21.66 -2.59 -0.38
CA SER A 57 21.31 -2.00 0.91
C SER A 57 19.98 -2.57 1.42
N GLN A 58 19.92 -2.93 2.70
CA GLN A 58 18.66 -3.36 3.34
C GLN A 58 17.77 -2.15 3.59
N GLY A 59 16.46 -2.32 3.38
CA GLY A 59 15.45 -1.31 3.65
C GLY A 59 14.09 -1.93 3.96
N ALA A 60 13.16 -1.06 4.36
CA ALA A 60 11.78 -1.39 4.67
C ALA A 60 10.90 -1.11 3.45
N TYR A 61 10.19 -2.12 2.96
CA TYR A 61 9.39 -2.06 1.75
C TYR A 61 8.00 -2.63 1.97
N PHE A 62 7.02 -2.03 1.32
CA PHE A 62 5.68 -2.58 1.17
C PHE A 62 5.49 -2.95 -0.30
N VAL A 63 5.06 -4.18 -0.56
CA VAL A 63 5.01 -4.76 -1.90
C VAL A 63 3.59 -5.21 -2.21
N PHE A 64 3.09 -4.76 -3.36
CA PHE A 64 1.75 -5.07 -3.87
C PHE A 64 1.89 -5.81 -5.20
N SER A 65 2.27 -7.09 -5.16
CA SER A 65 2.44 -7.93 -6.35
C SER A 65 1.12 -8.43 -6.93
N ASP A 66 0.05 -8.42 -6.13
CA ASP A 66 -1.31 -8.78 -6.54
C ASP A 66 -2.25 -7.58 -6.33
N LEU A 67 -2.26 -6.66 -7.29
CA LEU A 67 -3.10 -5.47 -7.27
C LEU A 67 -3.69 -5.23 -8.65
N SER A 68 -5.02 -5.19 -8.74
CA SER A 68 -5.74 -4.96 -9.99
C SER A 68 -6.82 -3.89 -9.83
N VAL A 69 -6.96 -3.04 -10.86
CA VAL A 69 -8.07 -2.08 -11.00
C VAL A 69 -9.06 -2.65 -12.03
N ARG A 70 -10.34 -2.70 -11.67
CA ARG A 70 -11.41 -3.37 -12.43
C ARG A 70 -12.26 -2.41 -13.26
N ILE A 71 -11.83 -1.16 -13.36
CA ILE A 71 -12.50 -0.10 -14.10
C ILE A 71 -11.49 0.57 -15.03
N GLU A 72 -11.95 0.96 -16.21
CA GLU A 72 -11.13 1.70 -17.17
C GLU A 72 -11.05 3.18 -16.78
N GLY A 73 -9.90 3.81 -17.06
CA GLY A 73 -9.68 5.24 -16.85
C GLY A 73 -8.31 5.57 -16.28
N SER A 74 -8.14 6.84 -15.91
CA SER A 74 -6.96 7.37 -15.23
C SER A 74 -7.23 7.50 -13.74
N PHE A 75 -6.31 6.99 -12.93
CA PHE A 75 -6.47 6.92 -11.47
C PHE A 75 -5.17 7.22 -10.75
N ARG A 76 -5.27 7.44 -9.45
CA ARG A 76 -4.12 7.46 -8.55
C ARG A 76 -4.30 6.39 -7.48
N LEU A 77 -3.19 5.77 -7.07
CA LEU A 77 -3.16 4.94 -5.88
C LEU A 77 -2.72 5.81 -4.70
N ARG A 78 -3.51 5.80 -3.63
CA ARG A 78 -3.12 6.36 -2.34
C ARG A 78 -2.66 5.23 -1.45
N PHE A 79 -1.48 5.39 -0.88
CA PHE A 79 -0.90 4.46 0.09
C PHE A 79 -1.03 5.07 1.48
N GLU A 80 -1.68 4.35 2.40
CA GLU A 80 -1.89 4.78 3.78
C GLU A 80 -1.14 3.81 4.70
N LEU A 81 -0.17 4.36 5.45
CA LEU A 81 0.64 3.62 6.42
C LEU A 81 -0.08 3.62 7.77
N TYR A 82 -0.22 2.45 8.37
CA TYR A 82 -0.76 2.26 9.71
C TYR A 82 0.27 1.57 10.59
N GLU A 83 0.32 1.99 11.85
CA GLU A 83 0.99 1.28 12.93
C GLU A 83 -0.09 0.60 13.78
N MET A 84 0.02 -0.71 13.97
CA MET A 84 -0.88 -1.48 14.81
C MET A 84 -0.42 -1.40 16.26
N GLU A 85 -1.16 -0.68 17.09
CA GLU A 85 -1.02 -0.76 18.55
C GLU A 85 -1.91 -1.89 19.08
N GLY A 86 -1.35 -2.70 19.99
CA GLY A 86 -2.02 -3.82 20.64
C GLY A 86 -2.85 -3.41 21.85
#